data_AF-A0ABD3C6C7-F1
#
_entry.id   AF-A0ABD3C6C7-F1
#
_cell.length_a   1.000
_cell.length_b   1.000
_cell.length_c   1.000
_cell.angle_alpha   90.00
_cell.angle_beta   90.00
_cell.angle_gamma   90.00
#
_symmetry.space_group_name_H-M   'P 1'
#
loop_
_entity.id
_entity.type
_entity.pdbx_description
1 polymer ?
#
loop_
_entity_poly.entity_id
_entity_poly.type
_entity_poly.pdbx_seq_one_letter_code
_entity_poly.pdbx_strand_id
1 'polypeptide(L)'
;MAHPNQLDAIQQQLIQINNRLNGIDNRLDGIDNQVATINARAALGEARKINSQNMTVLLEAMRYYPERRTELSNAVDYKRIPKLIPGHPNVELPHIQNMNMQAAYEIGDLPPPNLLPRNDAAYTALKSTHQNLSILRTTVRSIQWFYHDPKLGPMLNENATRDDCCNFLYTLEEYIKL
;
A
#
# COMPACT_ATOMS: atom_id res chain seq x y z
N MET A 1 -75.59 0.38 -18.51
CA MET A 1 -75.54 -0.66 -17.47
C MET A 1 -74.26 -1.44 -17.71
N ALA A 2 -73.26 -1.33 -16.84
CA ALA A 2 -72.06 -2.15 -16.96
C ALA A 2 -72.46 -3.61 -16.67
N HIS A 3 -72.11 -4.52 -17.57
CA HIS A 3 -72.49 -5.92 -17.47
C HIS A 3 -71.65 -6.61 -16.38
N PRO A 4 -72.24 -7.35 -15.42
CA PRO A 4 -71.54 -8.07 -14.35
C PRO A 4 -70.31 -8.85 -14.83
N ASN A 5 -70.39 -9.44 -16.02
CA ASN A 5 -69.33 -10.21 -16.67
C ASN A 5 -68.03 -9.42 -16.93
N GLN A 6 -68.09 -8.09 -17.09
CA GLN A 6 -66.89 -7.27 -17.30
C GLN A 6 -66.11 -7.04 -16.00
N LEU A 7 -66.82 -6.88 -14.88
CA LEU A 7 -66.22 -6.72 -13.55
C LEU A 7 -65.50 -8.01 -13.12
N ASP A 8 -66.14 -9.17 -13.34
CA ASP A 8 -65.54 -10.47 -13.03
C ASP A 8 -64.27 -10.73 -13.85
N ALA A 9 -64.29 -10.38 -15.14
CA ALA A 9 -63.12 -10.50 -16.01
C ALA A 9 -61.94 -9.63 -15.55
N ILE A 10 -62.22 -8.38 -15.13
CA ILE A 10 -61.20 -7.47 -14.60
C ILE A 10 -60.62 -8.04 -13.29
N GLN A 11 -61.47 -8.57 -12.40
CA GLN A 11 -61.02 -9.14 -11.13
C GLN A 11 -60.08 -10.34 -11.34
N GLN A 12 -60.38 -11.21 -12.30
CA GLN A 12 -59.51 -12.34 -12.65
C GLN A 12 -58.15 -11.88 -13.21
N GLN A 13 -58.15 -10.84 -14.05
CA GLN A 13 -56.91 -10.25 -14.57
C GLN A 13 -56.05 -9.66 -13.45
N LEU A 14 -56.66 -8.96 -12.48
CA LEU A 14 -55.95 -8.39 -11.33
C LEU A 14 -55.32 -9.48 -10.45
N ILE A 15 -56.02 -10.59 -10.22
CA ILE A 15 -55.47 -11.75 -9.47
C ILE A 15 -54.25 -12.33 -10.21
N GLN A 16 -54.34 -12.50 -11.54
CA GLN A 16 -53.22 -12.99 -12.33
C GLN A 16 -52.02 -12.02 -12.31
N ILE A 17 -52.26 -10.71 -12.39
CA ILE A 17 -51.22 -9.69 -12.27
C ILE A 17 -50.54 -9.78 -10.89
N ASN A 18 -51.32 -9.87 -9.81
CA ASN A 18 -50.78 -9.94 -8.46
C ASN A 18 -49.90 -11.18 -8.26
N ASN A 19 -50.32 -12.33 -8.79
CA ASN A 19 -49.51 -13.55 -8.76
C ASN A 19 -48.20 -13.41 -9.53
N ARG A 20 -48.23 -12.72 -10.69
CA ARG A 20 -47.02 -12.44 -11.46
C ARG A 20 -46.08 -11.48 -10.74
N LEU A 21 -46.61 -10.45 -10.08
CA LEU A 21 -45.82 -9.50 -9.28
C LEU A 21 -45.15 -10.22 -8.10
N ASN A 22 -45.88 -11.04 -7.35
CA ASN A 22 -45.31 -11.87 -6.29
C ASN A 22 -44.20 -12.79 -6.83
N GLY A 23 -44.39 -13.37 -8.02
CA GLY A 23 -43.36 -14.18 -8.67
C GLY A 23 -42.13 -13.38 -9.10
N ILE A 24 -42.29 -12.09 -9.42
CA ILE A 24 -41.18 -11.18 -9.73
C ILE A 24 -40.42 -10.83 -8.44
N ASP A 25 -41.12 -10.46 -7.36
CA ASP A 25 -40.51 -10.10 -6.09
C ASP A 25 -39.62 -11.23 -5.54
N ASN A 26 -40.13 -12.47 -5.53
CA ASN A 26 -39.34 -13.63 -5.11
C ASN A 26 -38.08 -13.86 -5.96
N ARG A 27 -38.14 -13.54 -7.26
CA ARG A 27 -36.99 -13.65 -8.15
C ARG A 27 -35.98 -12.53 -7.90
N LEU A 28 -36.45 -11.33 -7.60
CA LEU A 28 -35.59 -10.20 -7.23
C LEU A 28 -34.86 -10.48 -5.91
N ASP A 29 -35.57 -10.99 -4.90
CA ASP A 29 -34.95 -11.43 -3.64
C ASP A 29 -33.88 -12.52 -3.88
N GLY A 30 -34.15 -13.44 -4.80
CA GLY A 30 -33.17 -14.45 -5.22
C GLY A 30 -31.92 -13.84 -5.88
N ILE A 31 -32.11 -12.83 -6.74
CA ILE A 31 -31.02 -12.11 -7.40
C ILE A 31 -30.19 -11.33 -6.38
N ASP A 32 -30.82 -10.62 -5.44
CA ASP A 32 -30.12 -9.84 -4.42
C ASP A 32 -29.20 -10.72 -3.56
N ASN A 33 -29.68 -11.90 -3.17
CA ASN A 33 -28.87 -12.88 -2.43
C ASN A 33 -27.67 -13.39 -3.25
N GLN A 34 -27.85 -13.62 -4.55
CA GLN A 34 -26.77 -14.03 -5.44
C GLN A 34 -25.73 -12.92 -5.61
N VAL A 35 -26.17 -11.67 -5.80
CA VAL A 35 -25.30 -10.49 -5.91
C VAL A 35 -24.50 -10.29 -4.62
N ALA A 36 -25.13 -10.37 -3.45
CA ALA A 36 -24.45 -10.29 -2.16
C ALA A 36 -23.34 -11.35 -2.02
N THR A 37 -23.62 -12.58 -2.45
CA THR A 37 -22.64 -13.67 -2.45
C THR A 37 -21.47 -13.41 -3.40
N ILE A 38 -21.73 -12.89 -4.60
CA ILE A 38 -20.69 -12.54 -5.58
C ILE A 38 -19.79 -11.43 -5.01
N ASN A 39 -20.37 -10.39 -4.43
CA ASN A 39 -19.62 -9.29 -3.82
C ASN A 39 -18.70 -9.78 -2.69
N ALA A 40 -19.18 -10.66 -1.82
CA ALA A 40 -18.37 -11.27 -0.77
C ALA A 40 -17.18 -12.08 -1.33
N ARG A 41 -17.41 -12.85 -2.40
CA ARG A 41 -16.35 -13.61 -3.08
C ARG A 41 -15.32 -12.71 -3.74
N ALA A 42 -15.76 -11.62 -4.36
CA ALA A 42 -14.85 -10.64 -4.98
C ALA A 42 -13.95 -9.99 -3.91
N ALA A 43 -14.51 -9.55 -2.79
CA ALA A 43 -13.74 -8.99 -1.68
C ALA A 43 -12.70 -9.98 -1.12
N LEU A 44 -13.09 -11.25 -0.95
CA LEU A 44 -12.16 -12.30 -0.53
C LEU A 44 -11.04 -12.54 -1.56
N GLY A 45 -11.37 -12.47 -2.85
CA GLY A 45 -10.40 -12.59 -3.94
C GLY A 45 -9.33 -11.52 -3.88
N GLU A 46 -9.72 -10.25 -3.68
CA GLU A 46 -8.78 -9.14 -3.54
C GLU A 46 -7.89 -9.28 -2.30
N ALA A 47 -8.46 -9.66 -1.15
CA ALA A 47 -7.68 -9.91 0.08
C ALA A 47 -6.63 -11.02 -0.11
N ARG A 48 -6.98 -12.09 -0.84
CA ARG A 48 -6.04 -13.18 -1.16
C ARG A 48 -4.89 -12.73 -2.07
N LYS A 49 -5.17 -11.89 -3.07
CA LYS A 49 -4.15 -11.33 -3.96
C LYS A 49 -3.13 -10.50 -3.16
N ILE A 50 -3.61 -9.59 -2.31
CA ILE A 50 -2.74 -8.76 -1.46
C ILE A 50 -1.87 -9.64 -0.57
N ASN A 51 -2.45 -10.66 0.08
CA ASN A 51 -1.68 -11.56 0.93
C ASN A 51 -0.63 -12.37 0.14
N SER A 52 -0.97 -12.81 -1.09
CA SER A 52 -0.02 -13.49 -1.97
C SER A 52 1.11 -12.57 -2.42
N GLN A 53 0.82 -11.31 -2.77
CA GLN A 53 1.83 -10.32 -3.14
C GLN A 53 2.78 -10.05 -1.96
N ASN A 54 2.22 -9.84 -0.76
CA ASN A 54 3.02 -9.67 0.46
C ASN A 54 3.93 -10.88 0.71
N MET A 55 3.44 -12.10 0.48
CA MET A 55 4.25 -13.32 0.61
C MET A 55 5.35 -13.40 -0.45
N THR A 56 5.06 -13.06 -1.72
CA THR A 56 6.08 -13.01 -2.78
C THR A 56 7.19 -12.05 -2.43
N VAL A 57 6.85 -10.84 -1.99
CA VAL A 57 7.83 -9.84 -1.60
C VAL A 57 8.64 -10.30 -0.38
N LEU A 58 8.01 -10.93 0.61
CA LEU A 58 8.71 -11.53 1.75
C LEU A 58 9.66 -12.65 1.31
N LEU A 59 9.26 -13.51 0.38
CA LEU A 59 10.09 -14.58 -0.16
C LEU A 59 11.25 -14.05 -1.00
N GLU A 60 11.05 -12.99 -1.77
CA GLU A 60 12.13 -12.29 -2.48
C GLU A 60 13.13 -11.70 -1.49
N ALA A 61 12.64 -11.03 -0.45
CA ALA A 61 13.50 -10.57 0.65
C ALA A 61 14.23 -11.74 1.30
N MET A 62 13.56 -12.87 1.57
CA MET A 62 14.17 -14.06 2.17
C MET A 62 15.25 -14.71 1.29
N ARG A 63 15.01 -14.81 -0.02
CA ARG A 63 15.96 -15.34 -1.01
C ARG A 63 17.22 -14.48 -1.12
N TYR A 64 17.10 -13.20 -0.79
CA TYR A 64 18.19 -12.25 -0.82
C TYR A 64 19.22 -12.43 0.33
N TYR A 65 18.82 -12.98 1.48
CA TYR A 65 19.69 -13.11 2.67
C TYR A 65 20.91 -14.05 2.54
N PRO A 66 20.87 -15.22 1.87
CA PRO A 66 22.03 -16.12 1.82
C PRO A 66 23.10 -15.76 0.77
N GLU A 67 22.77 -15.02 -0.30
CA GLU A 67 23.78 -14.53 -1.27
C GLU A 67 24.75 -13.50 -0.63
N ARG A 68 24.31 -12.89 0.48
CA ARG A 68 24.95 -11.84 1.27
C ARG A 68 26.29 -12.19 1.92
N ARG A 69 26.64 -13.47 2.08
CA ARG A 69 27.87 -13.89 2.81
C ARG A 69 29.08 -14.11 1.89
N THR A 70 28.87 -14.15 0.57
CA THR A 70 29.91 -14.54 -0.41
C THR A 70 30.57 -13.37 -1.13
N GLU A 71 29.99 -12.16 -1.09
CA GLU A 71 30.49 -10.96 -1.80
C GLU A 71 31.25 -9.99 -0.88
N LEU A 72 32.04 -10.51 0.06
CA LEU A 72 32.92 -9.71 0.94
C LEU A 72 34.26 -9.35 0.26
N SER A 73 34.21 -8.78 -0.95
CA SER A 73 35.40 -8.30 -1.64
C SER A 73 35.05 -7.27 -2.72
N ASN A 74 35.06 -6.00 -2.30
CA ASN A 74 35.10 -4.76 -3.09
C ASN A 74 33.74 -4.12 -3.46
N ALA A 75 33.50 -2.93 -2.86
CA ALA A 75 32.36 -2.01 -3.01
C ALA A 75 30.98 -2.57 -2.59
N VAL A 76 30.56 -2.25 -1.36
CA VAL A 76 29.20 -2.53 -0.87
C VAL A 76 28.25 -1.59 -1.60
N ASP A 77 27.58 -2.05 -2.65
CA ASP A 77 26.41 -1.36 -3.19
C ASP A 77 25.18 -1.70 -2.34
N TYR A 78 24.64 -0.73 -1.61
CA TYR A 78 23.37 -0.86 -0.92
C TYR A 78 22.24 -1.07 -1.94
N LYS A 79 21.46 -2.13 -1.75
CA LYS A 79 20.38 -2.46 -2.67
C LYS A 79 19.11 -1.66 -2.35
N ARG A 80 18.30 -1.45 -3.40
CA ARG A 80 17.02 -0.73 -3.32
C ARG A 80 15.95 -1.70 -2.79
N ILE A 81 15.68 -1.64 -1.49
CA ILE A 81 14.64 -2.47 -0.86
C ILE A 81 13.26 -1.98 -1.33
N PRO A 82 12.37 -2.86 -1.82
CA PRO A 82 11.03 -2.47 -2.21
C PRO A 82 10.18 -2.05 -1.00
N LYS A 83 9.17 -1.23 -1.22
CA LYS A 83 8.20 -0.85 -0.19
C LYS A 83 7.43 -2.09 0.29
N LEU A 84 7.46 -2.34 1.60
CA LEU A 84 6.83 -3.52 2.20
C LEU A 84 5.51 -3.22 2.92
N ILE A 85 5.30 -1.97 3.31
CA ILE A 85 4.17 -1.54 4.13
C ILE A 85 3.30 -0.57 3.33
N PRO A 86 1.97 -0.80 3.28
CA PRO A 86 1.07 0.05 2.53
C PRO A 86 0.95 1.46 3.14
N GLY A 87 0.64 2.43 2.29
CA GLY A 87 0.36 3.81 2.67
C GLY A 87 1.60 4.63 3.05
N HIS A 88 1.37 5.89 3.40
CA HIS A 88 2.41 6.86 3.74
C HIS A 88 2.05 7.62 5.04
N PRO A 89 3.04 7.97 5.87
CA PRO A 89 2.81 8.72 7.09
C PRO A 89 2.56 10.20 6.76
N ASN A 90 1.33 10.65 6.96
CA ASN A 90 0.77 11.99 6.62
C ASN A 90 0.58 12.25 5.10
N VAL A 91 -0.41 13.10 4.78
CA VAL A 91 -0.85 13.40 3.39
C VAL A 91 0.15 14.25 2.62
N GLU A 92 0.96 15.07 3.31
CA GLU A 92 1.87 16.00 2.65
C GLU A 92 3.11 15.29 2.11
N LEU A 93 3.30 15.38 0.79
CA LEU A 93 4.42 14.78 0.07
C LEU A 93 5.72 15.53 0.42
N PRO A 94 6.77 14.83 0.89
CA PRO A 94 8.05 15.47 1.17
C PRO A 94 8.69 16.05 -0.09
N HIS A 95 9.25 17.24 0.02
CA HIS A 95 9.97 17.89 -1.07
C HIS A 95 11.48 17.80 -0.87
N ILE A 96 12.16 16.91 -1.60
CA ILE A 96 13.62 16.84 -1.66
C ILE A 96 14.13 17.55 -2.92
N GLN A 97 15.16 18.38 -2.74
CA GLN A 97 15.85 19.01 -3.85
C GLN A 97 16.46 17.94 -4.80
N ASN A 98 16.17 18.06 -6.10
CA ASN A 98 16.63 17.13 -7.15
C ASN A 98 16.06 15.70 -7.06
N MET A 99 14.91 15.52 -6.39
CA MET A 99 14.22 14.23 -6.35
C MET A 99 12.74 14.44 -6.62
N ASN A 100 12.19 13.65 -7.55
CA ASN A 100 10.76 13.65 -7.82
C ASN A 100 10.11 12.50 -7.06
N MET A 101 9.40 12.82 -5.98
CA MET A 101 8.59 11.83 -5.26
C MET A 101 7.20 11.72 -5.90
N GLN A 102 6.70 10.51 -6.07
CA GLN A 102 5.33 10.23 -6.47
C GLN A 102 4.41 10.23 -5.24
N ALA A 103 3.18 10.67 -5.42
CA ALA A 103 2.18 10.73 -4.35
C ALA A 103 1.64 9.36 -3.93
N ALA A 104 1.85 8.32 -4.74
CA ALA A 104 1.36 6.97 -4.48
C ALA A 104 2.45 5.95 -4.81
N TYR A 105 3.05 5.35 -3.78
CA TYR A 105 3.84 4.13 -3.93
C TYR A 105 3.07 2.94 -3.34
N GLU A 106 2.98 1.87 -4.12
CA GLU A 106 2.35 0.62 -3.73
C GLU A 106 3.37 -0.34 -3.09
N ILE A 107 2.85 -1.40 -2.47
CA ILE A 107 3.71 -2.48 -1.98
C ILE A 107 4.44 -3.11 -3.17
N GLY A 108 5.75 -3.26 -3.07
CA GLY A 108 6.62 -3.76 -4.13
C GLY A 108 7.34 -2.67 -4.93
N ASP A 109 6.90 -1.40 -4.85
CA ASP A 109 7.58 -0.32 -5.56
C ASP A 109 9.00 -0.10 -5.05
N LEU A 110 9.92 0.21 -5.96
CA LEU A 110 11.28 0.56 -5.60
C LEU A 110 11.40 2.03 -5.19
N PRO A 111 12.23 2.36 -4.20
CA PRO A 111 12.46 3.73 -3.76
C PRO A 111 12.98 4.58 -4.92
N PRO A 112 12.57 5.84 -5.07
CA PRO A 112 13.07 6.76 -6.08
C PRO A 112 14.59 6.73 -6.23
N PRO A 113 15.12 6.92 -7.45
CA PRO A 113 16.55 7.06 -7.63
C PRO A 113 17.13 8.09 -6.65
N ASN A 114 18.22 7.71 -5.99
CA ASN A 114 18.96 8.52 -5.02
C ASN A 114 18.25 8.80 -3.68
N LEU A 115 17.08 8.20 -3.41
CA LEU A 115 16.46 8.27 -2.07
C LEU A 115 17.31 7.56 -1.02
N LEU A 116 17.91 6.45 -1.40
CA LEU A 116 18.84 5.70 -0.56
C LEU A 116 20.28 5.94 -0.99
N PRO A 117 21.23 5.92 -0.04
CA PRO A 117 22.64 5.85 -0.38
C PRO A 117 22.88 4.56 -1.19
N ARG A 118 23.72 4.66 -2.22
CA ARG A 118 24.04 3.52 -3.08
C ARG A 118 25.16 2.65 -2.54
N ASN A 119 26.02 3.17 -1.67
CA ASN A 119 27.16 2.46 -1.10
C ASN A 119 27.66 3.15 0.16
N ASP A 120 28.64 2.54 0.84
CA ASP A 120 29.24 3.07 2.08
C ASP A 120 29.73 4.51 1.91
N ALA A 121 30.29 4.88 0.76
CA ALA A 121 30.74 6.23 0.49
C ALA A 121 29.57 7.22 0.41
N ALA A 122 28.47 6.85 -0.25
CA ALA A 122 27.25 7.66 -0.32
C ALA A 122 26.55 7.78 1.04
N TYR A 123 26.55 6.73 1.85
CA TYR A 123 26.00 6.79 3.20
C TYR A 123 26.87 7.62 4.14
N THR A 124 28.19 7.49 4.03
CA THR A 124 29.13 8.35 4.74
C THR A 124 28.93 9.80 4.33
N ALA A 125 28.76 10.10 3.03
CA ALA A 125 28.47 11.45 2.56
C ALA A 125 27.13 11.99 3.10
N LEU A 126 26.08 11.16 3.12
CA LEU A 126 24.78 11.52 3.70
C LEU A 126 24.90 11.84 5.20
N LYS A 127 25.65 11.01 5.94
CA LYS A 127 25.97 11.26 7.34
C LYS A 127 26.76 12.57 7.47
N SER A 128 27.87 12.71 6.74
CA SER A 128 28.73 13.90 6.67
C SER A 128 28.03 15.18 6.17
N THR A 129 26.82 15.09 5.61
CA THR A 129 25.94 16.25 5.31
C THR A 129 25.52 17.01 6.59
N HIS A 130 26.06 16.65 7.76
CA HIS A 130 25.97 17.36 9.04
C HIS A 130 26.07 18.89 8.97
N GLN A 131 26.73 19.47 7.96
CA GLN A 131 26.81 20.93 7.80
C GLN A 131 25.47 21.59 7.41
N ASN A 132 24.52 20.85 6.83
CA ASN A 132 23.19 21.35 6.50
C ASN A 132 22.07 20.44 7.08
N LEU A 133 21.63 20.79 8.29
CA LEU A 133 20.59 20.04 9.02
C LEU A 133 19.24 20.04 8.29
N SER A 134 18.91 21.08 7.53
CA SER A 134 17.66 21.14 6.77
C SER A 134 17.63 20.05 5.70
N ILE A 135 18.71 19.91 4.92
CA ILE A 135 18.83 18.85 3.91
C ILE A 135 18.74 17.47 4.57
N LEU A 136 19.47 17.25 5.66
CA LEU A 136 19.48 15.97 6.37
C LEU A 136 18.07 15.58 6.87
N ARG A 137 17.35 16.52 7.49
CA ARG A 137 15.97 16.30 7.96
C ARG A 137 15.04 15.91 6.82
N THR A 138 15.07 16.67 5.74
CA THR A 138 14.19 16.43 4.58
C THR A 138 14.50 15.08 3.94
N THR A 139 15.78 14.70 3.81
CA THR A 139 16.18 13.38 3.30
C THR A 139 15.64 12.26 4.16
N VAL A 140 15.92 12.30 5.47
CA VAL A 140 15.49 11.26 6.41
C VAL A 140 13.97 11.14 6.47
N ARG A 141 13.24 12.27 6.56
CA ARG A 141 11.77 12.27 6.57
C ARG A 141 11.19 11.67 5.29
N SER A 142 11.83 11.87 4.15
CA SER A 142 11.35 11.29 2.89
C SER A 142 11.60 9.79 2.80
N ILE A 143 12.71 9.30 3.35
CA ILE A 143 12.97 7.86 3.48
C ILE A 143 11.90 7.23 4.40
N GLN A 144 11.65 7.86 5.56
CA GLN A 144 10.57 7.45 6.47
C GLN A 144 9.20 7.46 5.80
N TRP A 145 8.91 8.50 5.01
CA TRP A 145 7.65 8.64 4.31
C TRP A 145 7.44 7.56 3.24
N PHE A 146 8.49 7.25 2.47
CA PHE A 146 8.44 6.19 1.47
C PHE A 146 8.18 4.83 2.12
N TYR A 147 8.96 4.45 3.14
CA TYR A 147 8.88 3.10 3.73
C TYR A 147 7.70 2.91 4.68
N HIS A 148 7.35 3.94 5.47
CA HIS A 148 6.35 3.84 6.54
C HIS A 148 6.58 2.65 7.49
N ASP A 149 7.84 2.26 7.69
CA ASP A 149 8.19 1.03 8.42
C ASP A 149 8.50 1.34 9.90
N PRO A 150 7.76 0.76 10.87
CA PRO A 150 8.03 0.97 12.28
C PRO A 150 9.42 0.47 12.72
N LYS A 151 10.06 -0.43 11.97
CA LYS A 151 11.45 -0.86 12.23
C LYS A 151 12.46 0.27 12.06
N LEU A 152 12.16 1.27 11.23
CA LEU A 152 13.00 2.45 11.05
C LEU A 152 12.86 3.47 12.20
N GLY A 153 12.05 3.15 13.21
CA GLY A 153 11.84 3.99 14.38
C GLY A 153 10.69 4.99 14.23
N PRO A 154 10.49 5.86 15.24
CA PRO A 154 9.39 6.82 15.25
C PRO A 154 9.54 7.86 14.13
N MET A 155 8.40 8.35 13.63
CA MET A 155 8.38 9.42 12.63
C MET A 155 9.06 10.68 13.16
N LEU A 156 10.05 11.18 12.42
CA LEU A 156 10.71 12.42 12.74
C LEU A 156 9.84 13.62 12.31
N ASN A 157 9.66 14.58 13.22
CA ASN A 157 8.98 15.82 12.92
C ASN A 157 9.92 16.85 12.27
N GLU A 158 9.40 18.01 11.91
CA GLU A 158 10.15 19.07 11.20
C GLU A 158 11.29 19.68 12.03
N ASN A 159 11.17 19.58 13.35
CA ASN A 159 12.10 20.10 14.33
C ASN A 159 13.12 19.04 14.80
N ALA A 160 13.10 17.82 14.24
CA ALA A 160 13.98 16.72 14.63
C ALA A 160 15.44 17.17 14.75
N THR A 161 16.08 16.86 15.87
CA THR A 161 17.46 17.29 16.11
C THR A 161 18.43 16.58 15.16
N ARG A 162 19.67 17.06 15.12
CA ARG A 162 20.72 16.37 14.38
C ARG A 162 20.90 14.94 14.91
N ASP A 163 20.83 14.76 16.22
CA ASP A 163 20.99 13.46 16.86
C ASP A 163 19.84 12.52 16.50
N ASP A 164 18.60 13.02 16.44
CA ASP A 164 17.45 12.23 15.98
C ASP A 164 17.66 11.72 14.54
N CYS A 165 18.12 12.59 13.64
CA CYS A 165 18.42 12.20 12.25
C CYS A 165 19.59 11.21 12.16
N CYS A 166 20.65 11.39 12.96
CA CYS A 166 21.78 10.47 13.01
C CYS A 166 21.36 9.08 13.55
N ASN A 167 20.56 9.05 14.62
CA ASN A 167 20.01 7.83 15.20
C ASN A 167 19.17 7.08 14.18
N PHE A 168 18.31 7.80 13.46
CA PHE A 168 17.58 7.22 12.33
C PHE A 168 18.50 6.61 11.27
N LEU A 169 19.55 7.33 10.85
CA LEU A 169 20.47 6.83 9.83
C LEU A 169 21.18 5.54 10.28
N TYR A 170 21.54 5.41 11.55
CA TYR A 170 22.07 4.15 12.08
C TYR A 170 21.06 3.01 11.97
N THR A 171 19.79 3.26 12.29
CA THR A 171 18.72 2.26 12.11
C THR A 171 18.48 1.95 10.64
N LEU A 172 18.54 2.96 9.76
CA LEU A 172 18.41 2.79 8.32
C LEU A 172 19.56 1.95 7.77
N GLU A 173 20.79 2.18 8.23
CA GLU A 173 21.97 1.42 7.81
C GLU A 173 21.78 -0.07 8.11
N GLU A 174 21.34 -0.41 9.32
CA GLU A 174 20.98 -1.80 9.65
C GLU A 174 19.83 -2.31 8.77
N TYR A 175 18.82 -1.48 8.50
CA TYR A 175 17.69 -1.85 7.66
C TYR A 175 18.06 -2.15 6.20
N ILE A 176 18.94 -1.34 5.59
CA ILE A 176 19.40 -1.50 4.20
C ILE A 176 20.59 -2.47 4.06
N LYS A 177 21.30 -2.74 5.17
CA LYS A 177 22.29 -3.82 5.30
C LYS A 177 21.67 -5.17 5.65
N LEU A 178 20.36 -5.26 5.88
CA LEU A 178 19.51 -6.47 5.95
C LEU A 178 18.68 -6.66 4.68
#